data_AF-A0A932P8I0-F1
#
_entry.id   AF-A0A932P8I0-F1
#
_cell.length_a   1.000
_cell.length_b   1.000
_cell.length_c   1.000
_cell.angle_alpha   90.00
_cell.angle_beta   90.00
_cell.angle_gamma   90.00
#
_symmetry.space_group_name_H-M   'P 1'
#
loop_
_entity.id
_entity.type
_entity.pdbx_description
1 polymer ?
#
loop_
_entity_poly.entity_id
_entity_poly.type
_entity_poly.pdbx_seq_one_letter_code
_entity_poly.pdbx_strand_id
1 'polypeptide(L)'
;MRTIVFPGRLVMIGCGSIGQGVLPLILRHIEIKPAQITIITACERGHDVAREYGIEFINRPLTQDDYRDRLTPMLRKGDFLLNLSVDVSSTALVELCRDLGVLYLDTCIEPWPGGYTDPSLSPSLRSNYALREEMLRLRVDGPAPTALVTHGANPGLVSHFVKQALLNIAADTGMAVDVPSDRKSWSELAARLGVKVIHIAERDTQVGSSPKQADEFVNTWSIDGFVGEGCQPAELGWGTHEKQLPADGRRHEFGNDSAIYLMRPGASQRVRTWTPAEGPFHGFLITHSESISIADYYTVRLGDSVIYRPTVHYAYHPCDAAVLSLHELAGKNWEMQSRQRLMVNEVVGGVDELGVLLAGHAKGAYWFGSQLSITEARELAPHNSATSLQVTSTVLAGIIWALENPNRGIVEPDEIDFQRILEIARPYLGPVVGVYTDWTPLAGRGGLFPEDVDRDDPWQFKNVRVI
;
A
#
# COMPACT_ATOMS: atom_id res chain seq x y z
N MET A 1 -22.81 -2.23 14.77
CA MET A 1 -23.50 -3.55 14.75
C MET A 1 -22.47 -4.56 14.33
N ARG A 2 -22.37 -5.73 14.98
CA ARG A 2 -21.39 -6.75 14.59
C ARG A 2 -21.78 -7.31 13.21
N THR A 3 -20.80 -7.44 12.34
CA THR A 3 -20.95 -7.76 10.92
C THR A 3 -20.81 -9.27 10.65
N ILE A 4 -20.03 -9.98 11.45
CA ILE A 4 -19.77 -11.43 11.25
C ILE A 4 -19.39 -12.13 12.57
N VAL A 5 -19.66 -13.44 12.66
CA VAL A 5 -19.23 -14.30 13.79
C VAL A 5 -17.98 -15.07 13.44
N PHE A 6 -16.96 -15.01 14.30
CA PHE A 6 -15.71 -15.73 14.12
C PHE A 6 -15.41 -16.67 15.30
N PRO A 7 -15.62 -17.99 15.14
CA PRO A 7 -15.40 -18.96 16.21
C PRO A 7 -13.94 -19.41 16.36
N GLY A 8 -13.07 -19.05 15.41
CA GLY A 8 -11.65 -19.40 15.40
C GLY A 8 -10.80 -18.54 16.33
N ARG A 9 -9.49 -18.76 16.31
CA ARG A 9 -8.49 -17.91 16.96
C ARG A 9 -7.93 -16.91 15.97
N LEU A 10 -7.57 -15.74 16.46
CA LEU A 10 -6.84 -14.72 15.72
C LEU A 10 -5.44 -14.58 16.32
N VAL A 11 -4.41 -14.95 15.56
CA VAL A 11 -3.01 -14.71 15.94
C VAL A 11 -2.54 -13.48 15.18
N MET A 12 -2.18 -12.43 15.91
CA MET A 12 -1.60 -11.21 15.35
C MET A 12 -0.09 -11.23 15.50
N ILE A 13 0.63 -10.95 14.41
CA ILE A 13 2.08 -10.74 14.45
C ILE A 13 2.34 -9.25 14.28
N GLY A 14 2.97 -8.62 15.27
CA GLY A 14 3.20 -7.18 15.34
C GLY A 14 2.08 -6.42 16.06
N CYS A 15 2.47 -5.46 16.89
CA CYS A 15 1.55 -4.55 17.60
C CYS A 15 2.03 -3.09 17.54
N GLY A 16 2.52 -2.68 16.35
CA GLY A 16 2.85 -1.28 16.05
C GLY A 16 1.61 -0.39 15.97
N SER A 17 1.69 0.74 15.26
CA SER A 17 0.54 1.63 15.06
C SER A 17 -0.67 0.90 14.46
N ILE A 18 -0.45 0.08 13.44
CA ILE A 18 -1.52 -0.64 12.74
C ILE A 18 -2.13 -1.72 13.63
N GLY A 19 -1.29 -2.53 14.29
CA GLY A 19 -1.77 -3.57 15.22
C GLY A 19 -2.59 -2.99 16.38
N GLN A 20 -2.16 -1.86 16.96
CA GLN A 20 -2.92 -1.17 18.01
C GLN A 20 -4.24 -0.61 17.49
N GLY A 21 -4.21 0.04 16.31
CA GLY A 21 -5.38 0.71 15.74
C GLY A 21 -6.47 -0.24 15.23
N VAL A 22 -6.12 -1.47 14.81
CA VAL A 22 -7.09 -2.43 14.27
C VAL A 22 -7.86 -3.20 15.35
N LEU A 23 -7.27 -3.40 16.54
CA LEU A 23 -7.92 -4.09 17.66
C LEU A 23 -9.32 -3.55 18.01
N PRO A 24 -9.51 -2.23 18.24
CA PRO A 24 -10.86 -1.69 18.51
C PRO A 24 -11.83 -1.90 17.36
N LEU A 25 -11.35 -1.95 16.11
CA LEU A 25 -12.18 -2.18 14.93
C LEU A 25 -12.63 -3.65 14.87
N ILE A 26 -11.71 -4.60 15.09
CA ILE A 26 -12.01 -6.04 15.15
C ILE A 26 -13.03 -6.33 16.24
N LEU A 27 -12.81 -5.84 17.47
CA LEU A 27 -13.71 -6.10 18.60
C LEU A 27 -15.09 -5.44 18.43
N ARG A 28 -15.17 -4.35 17.65
CA ARG A 28 -16.42 -3.65 17.33
C ARG A 28 -17.26 -4.39 16.29
N HIS A 29 -16.63 -4.97 15.27
CA HIS A 29 -17.31 -5.48 14.08
C HIS A 29 -17.33 -6.99 13.96
N ILE A 30 -16.42 -7.70 14.60
CA ILE A 30 -16.35 -9.16 14.57
C ILE A 30 -16.80 -9.67 15.94
N GLU A 31 -17.72 -10.64 15.95
CA GLU A 31 -18.03 -11.39 17.16
C GLU A 31 -16.89 -12.37 17.45
N ILE A 32 -15.89 -11.86 18.17
CA ILE A 32 -14.71 -12.55 18.69
C ILE A 32 -14.49 -12.14 20.15
N LYS A 33 -14.09 -13.08 21.00
CA LYS A 33 -13.73 -12.80 22.40
C LYS A 33 -12.25 -12.41 22.48
N PRO A 34 -11.84 -11.49 23.39
CA PRO A 34 -10.43 -11.17 23.60
C PRO A 34 -9.54 -12.40 23.85
N ALA A 35 -10.05 -13.41 24.57
CA ALA A 35 -9.35 -14.67 24.81
C ALA A 35 -9.14 -15.56 23.57
N GLN A 36 -9.72 -15.20 22.42
CA GLN A 36 -9.44 -15.83 21.12
C GLN A 36 -8.32 -15.10 20.35
N ILE A 37 -7.82 -13.98 20.88
CA ILE A 37 -6.79 -13.16 20.25
C ILE A 37 -5.47 -13.33 21.01
N THR A 38 -4.40 -13.60 20.28
CA THR A 38 -3.03 -13.64 20.81
C THR A 38 -2.15 -12.75 19.93
N ILE A 39 -1.34 -11.89 20.56
CA ILE A 39 -0.41 -10.99 19.90
C ILE A 39 1.02 -11.48 20.12
N ILE A 40 1.81 -11.59 19.05
CA ILE A 40 3.25 -11.88 19.09
C ILE A 40 4.00 -10.68 18.52
N THR A 41 5.02 -10.18 19.21
CA THR A 41 5.77 -8.98 18.79
C THR A 41 7.24 -9.05 19.19
N ALA A 42 8.04 -8.12 18.65
CA ALA A 42 9.46 -7.96 18.92
C ALA A 42 9.78 -6.88 19.98
N CYS A 43 8.79 -6.11 20.42
CA CYS A 43 8.98 -5.04 21.41
C CYS A 43 7.71 -4.78 22.24
N GLU A 44 7.85 -4.00 23.32
CA GLU A 44 6.74 -3.64 24.24
C GLU A 44 5.70 -2.68 23.64
N ARG A 45 5.91 -2.14 22.44
CA ARG A 45 4.92 -1.24 21.80
C ARG A 45 3.58 -1.99 21.65
N GLY A 46 2.50 -1.34 22.07
CA GLY A 46 1.14 -1.87 22.02
C GLY A 46 0.73 -2.76 23.19
N HIS A 47 1.62 -3.04 24.15
CA HIS A 47 1.27 -3.87 25.32
C HIS A 47 0.17 -3.23 26.19
N ASP A 48 0.19 -1.92 26.39
CA ASP A 48 -0.86 -1.23 27.16
C ASP A 48 -2.22 -1.31 26.47
N VAL A 49 -2.27 -1.22 25.13
CA VAL A 49 -3.49 -1.40 24.34
C VAL A 49 -3.98 -2.85 24.42
N ALA A 50 -3.08 -3.84 24.32
CA ALA A 50 -3.43 -5.24 24.50
C ALA A 50 -4.02 -5.50 25.91
N ARG A 51 -3.44 -4.89 26.95
CA ARG A 51 -3.94 -4.97 28.33
C ARG A 51 -5.31 -4.33 28.49
N GLU A 52 -5.55 -3.17 27.86
CA GLU A 52 -6.84 -2.48 27.87
C GLU A 52 -7.97 -3.40 27.38
N TYR A 53 -7.73 -4.18 26.33
CA TYR A 53 -8.70 -5.11 25.76
C TYR A 53 -8.65 -6.53 26.36
N GLY A 54 -7.74 -6.81 27.29
CA GLY A 54 -7.58 -8.12 27.91
C GLY A 54 -7.09 -9.21 26.95
N ILE A 55 -6.19 -8.85 26.04
CA ILE A 55 -5.63 -9.71 24.98
C ILE A 55 -4.26 -10.25 25.42
N GLU A 56 -3.98 -11.51 25.11
CA GLU A 56 -2.68 -12.13 25.38
C GLU A 56 -1.57 -11.47 24.55
N PHE A 57 -0.48 -11.10 25.20
CA PHE A 57 0.64 -10.38 24.58
C PHE A 57 1.96 -11.12 24.84
N ILE A 58 2.61 -11.56 23.77
CA ILE A 58 3.85 -12.34 23.79
C ILE A 58 4.95 -11.50 23.14
N ASN A 59 5.77 -10.85 23.98
CA ASN A 59 6.96 -10.14 23.51
C ASN A 59 8.12 -11.12 23.31
N ARG A 60 8.13 -11.76 22.14
CA ARG A 60 9.20 -12.65 21.70
C ARG A 60 9.23 -12.64 20.17
N PRO A 61 10.23 -12.01 19.52
CA PRO A 61 10.29 -11.90 18.06
C PRO A 61 10.30 -13.27 17.39
N LEU A 62 9.64 -13.42 16.25
CA LEU A 62 9.73 -14.62 15.43
C LEU A 62 11.01 -14.57 14.60
N THR A 63 11.63 -15.72 14.39
CA THR A 63 12.81 -15.85 13.53
C THR A 63 12.58 -16.90 12.46
N GLN A 64 13.41 -16.88 11.42
CA GLN A 64 13.43 -17.91 10.38
C GLN A 64 13.55 -19.32 10.97
N ASP A 65 14.29 -19.48 12.08
CA ASP A 65 14.53 -20.77 12.71
C ASP A 65 13.38 -21.25 13.61
N ASP A 66 12.58 -20.34 14.18
CA ASP A 66 11.63 -20.68 15.26
C ASP A 66 10.15 -20.48 14.92
N TYR A 67 9.83 -19.76 13.82
CA TYR A 67 8.45 -19.33 13.56
C TYR A 67 7.47 -20.49 13.44
N ARG A 68 7.86 -21.58 12.75
CA ARG A 68 6.99 -22.75 12.54
C ARG A 68 6.68 -23.46 13.84
N ASP A 69 7.68 -23.72 14.66
CA ASP A 69 7.53 -24.41 15.94
C ASP A 69 6.70 -23.62 16.93
N ARG A 70 6.78 -22.28 16.87
CA ARG A 70 6.05 -21.39 17.78
C ARG A 70 4.61 -21.14 17.36
N LEU A 71 4.36 -21.00 16.06
CA LEU A 71 3.02 -20.69 15.54
C LEU A 71 2.14 -21.93 15.40
N THR A 72 2.70 -23.09 15.06
CA THR A 72 1.93 -24.33 14.84
C THR A 72 1.05 -24.72 16.04
N PRO A 73 1.50 -24.64 17.31
CA PRO A 73 0.65 -24.98 18.46
C PRO A 73 -0.51 -23.99 18.71
N MET A 74 -0.41 -22.77 18.18
CA MET A 74 -1.41 -21.71 18.37
C MET A 74 -2.52 -21.75 17.33
N LEU A 75 -2.22 -22.31 16.16
CA LEU A 75 -3.03 -22.27 14.95
C LEU A 75 -3.64 -23.64 14.62
N ARG A 76 -4.87 -23.62 14.11
CA ARG A 76 -5.53 -24.78 13.49
C ARG A 76 -6.42 -24.33 12.33
N LYS A 77 -6.88 -25.30 11.53
CA LYS A 77 -7.79 -25.04 10.42
C LYS A 77 -8.99 -24.19 10.85
N GLY A 78 -9.25 -23.11 10.11
CA GLY A 78 -10.32 -22.15 10.36
C GLY A 78 -9.95 -21.00 11.31
N ASP A 79 -8.71 -20.96 11.83
CA ASP A 79 -8.16 -19.79 12.50
C ASP A 79 -7.69 -18.74 11.47
N PHE A 80 -7.27 -17.57 11.96
CA PHE A 80 -6.80 -16.45 11.16
C PHE A 80 -5.44 -15.98 11.69
N LEU A 81 -4.46 -15.81 10.80
CA LEU A 81 -3.18 -15.18 11.07
C LEU A 81 -3.14 -13.79 10.42
N LEU A 82 -3.05 -12.76 11.25
CA LEU A 82 -2.99 -11.36 10.82
C LEU A 82 -1.57 -10.84 11.02
N ASN A 83 -0.84 -10.66 9.94
CA ASN A 83 0.53 -10.19 9.95
C ASN A 83 0.58 -8.67 9.73
N LEU A 84 0.93 -7.94 10.78
CA LEU A 84 1.11 -6.48 10.83
C LEU A 84 2.49 -6.13 11.39
N SER A 85 3.48 -6.96 11.05
CA SER A 85 4.86 -6.85 11.52
C SER A 85 5.80 -6.36 10.43
N VAL A 86 7.00 -5.97 10.87
CA VAL A 86 8.19 -5.83 10.03
C VAL A 86 9.12 -7.00 10.34
N ASP A 87 10.10 -7.25 9.48
CA ASP A 87 11.15 -8.24 9.72
C ASP A 87 10.67 -9.70 9.84
N VAL A 88 9.47 -10.03 9.35
CA VAL A 88 8.91 -11.40 9.36
C VAL A 88 8.45 -11.78 7.97
N SER A 89 9.00 -12.87 7.42
CA SER A 89 8.74 -13.27 6.04
C SER A 89 7.26 -13.59 5.76
N SER A 90 6.60 -12.77 4.94
CA SER A 90 5.21 -13.00 4.51
C SER A 90 5.07 -14.33 3.76
N THR A 91 6.00 -14.66 2.87
CA THR A 91 5.98 -15.92 2.10
C THR A 91 6.03 -17.14 3.02
N ALA A 92 6.94 -17.14 4.01
CA ALA A 92 7.05 -18.22 4.99
C ALA A 92 5.77 -18.40 5.82
N LEU A 93 5.10 -17.29 6.19
CA LEU A 93 3.85 -17.31 6.94
C LEU A 93 2.67 -17.81 6.08
N VAL A 94 2.58 -17.39 4.82
CA VAL A 94 1.54 -17.86 3.88
C VAL A 94 1.66 -19.37 3.64
N GLU A 95 2.88 -19.89 3.47
CA GLU A 95 3.10 -21.34 3.35
C GLU A 95 2.63 -22.09 4.60
N LEU A 96 2.99 -21.61 5.79
CA LEU A 96 2.53 -22.19 7.04
C LEU A 96 1.01 -22.15 7.18
N CYS A 97 0.38 -21.04 6.83
CA CYS A 97 -1.07 -20.90 6.91
C CYS A 97 -1.78 -21.86 5.96
N ARG A 98 -1.26 -22.04 4.74
CA ARG A 98 -1.75 -23.02 3.77
C ARG A 98 -1.63 -24.45 4.31
N ASP A 99 -0.48 -24.83 4.88
CA ASP A 99 -0.25 -26.15 5.48
C ASP A 99 -1.26 -26.47 6.60
N LEU A 100 -1.63 -25.47 7.41
CA LEU A 100 -2.49 -25.63 8.59
C LEU A 100 -3.98 -25.38 8.31
N GLY A 101 -4.36 -24.91 7.13
CA GLY A 101 -5.75 -24.56 6.81
C GLY A 101 -6.22 -23.24 7.42
N VAL A 102 -5.29 -22.29 7.62
CA VAL A 102 -5.47 -21.01 8.33
C VAL A 102 -5.62 -19.88 7.32
N LEU A 103 -6.50 -18.92 7.59
CA LEU A 103 -6.64 -17.70 6.78
C LEU A 103 -5.50 -16.73 7.08
N TYR A 104 -5.09 -15.94 6.09
CA TYR A 104 -3.97 -15.02 6.23
C TYR A 104 -4.31 -13.63 5.68
N LEU A 105 -3.81 -12.59 6.34
CA LEU A 105 -3.76 -11.23 5.80
C LEU A 105 -2.48 -10.51 6.24
N ASP A 106 -1.87 -9.77 5.31
CA ASP A 106 -0.83 -8.77 5.61
C ASP A 106 -1.05 -7.45 4.87
N THR A 107 -0.21 -6.45 5.16
CA THR A 107 -0.23 -5.14 4.49
C THR A 107 0.99 -4.88 3.61
N CYS A 108 1.98 -5.77 3.63
CA CYS A 108 3.20 -5.73 2.79
C CYS A 108 3.75 -7.15 2.60
N ILE A 109 4.52 -7.38 1.54
CA ILE A 109 5.29 -8.62 1.37
C ILE A 109 6.66 -8.40 2.00
N GLU A 110 6.77 -8.77 3.27
CA GLU A 110 7.97 -8.53 4.06
C GLU A 110 8.96 -9.70 3.91
N PRO A 111 10.29 -9.46 3.81
CA PRO A 111 11.31 -10.48 3.97
C PRO A 111 11.70 -10.69 5.44
N TRP A 112 12.54 -11.69 5.71
CA TRP A 112 13.26 -11.77 7.00
C TRP A 112 14.25 -10.60 7.16
N PRO A 113 14.74 -10.31 8.40
CA PRO A 113 15.58 -9.15 8.67
C PRO A 113 16.79 -9.09 7.73
N GLY A 114 17.06 -7.89 7.20
CA GLY A 114 18.15 -7.65 6.25
C GLY A 114 17.83 -7.93 4.78
N GLY A 115 16.67 -8.52 4.45
CA GLY A 115 16.31 -8.82 3.07
C GLY A 115 16.20 -7.60 2.15
N TYR A 116 15.69 -6.47 2.66
CA TYR A 116 15.57 -5.23 1.87
C TYR A 116 16.91 -4.58 1.48
N THR A 117 17.95 -4.82 2.28
CA THR A 117 19.23 -4.12 2.19
C THR A 117 20.41 -5.04 1.92
N ASP A 118 20.17 -6.34 1.65
CA ASP A 118 21.22 -7.32 1.38
C ASP A 118 22.11 -6.90 0.19
N PRO A 119 23.36 -6.47 0.43
CA PRO A 119 24.22 -5.96 -0.63
C PRO A 119 24.71 -7.07 -1.58
N SER A 120 24.50 -8.34 -1.23
CA SER A 120 24.80 -9.48 -2.12
C SER A 120 23.76 -9.65 -3.23
N LEU A 121 22.56 -9.09 -3.05
CA LEU A 121 21.48 -9.12 -4.03
C LEU A 121 21.55 -7.95 -4.99
N SER A 122 21.22 -8.22 -6.26
CA SER A 122 21.05 -7.14 -7.25
C SER A 122 19.88 -6.22 -6.86
N PRO A 123 19.86 -4.95 -7.29
CA PRO A 123 18.70 -4.08 -7.11
C PRO A 123 17.39 -4.71 -7.63
N SER A 124 17.44 -5.47 -8.73
CA SER A 124 16.27 -6.19 -9.24
C SER A 124 15.74 -7.23 -8.25
N LEU A 125 16.60 -7.90 -7.48
CA LEU A 125 16.19 -8.92 -6.50
C LEU A 125 15.76 -8.31 -5.16
N ARG A 126 16.13 -7.06 -4.89
CA ARG A 126 15.66 -6.28 -3.72
C ARG A 126 14.42 -5.44 -4.01
N SER A 127 13.74 -5.69 -5.13
CA SER A 127 12.57 -4.93 -5.57
C SER A 127 11.29 -5.52 -5.01
N ASN A 128 10.22 -4.72 -4.91
CA ASN A 128 8.90 -5.26 -4.58
C ASN A 128 8.38 -6.17 -5.70
N TYR A 129 8.80 -5.96 -6.94
CA TYR A 129 8.51 -6.90 -8.02
C TYR A 129 9.06 -8.30 -7.73
N ALA A 130 10.32 -8.41 -7.26
CA ALA A 130 10.90 -9.70 -6.89
C ALA A 130 10.14 -10.38 -5.75
N LEU A 131 9.85 -9.63 -4.68
CA LEU A 131 9.09 -10.12 -3.52
C LEU A 131 7.68 -10.59 -3.93
N ARG A 132 7.01 -9.82 -4.81
CA ARG A 132 5.71 -10.19 -5.38
C ARG A 132 5.81 -11.47 -6.21
N GLU A 133 6.80 -11.59 -7.09
CA GLU A 133 6.99 -12.79 -7.92
C GLU A 133 7.25 -14.04 -7.07
N GLU A 134 7.98 -13.92 -5.95
CA GLU A 134 8.14 -15.02 -4.99
C GLU A 134 6.82 -15.41 -4.34
N MET A 135 6.01 -14.45 -3.91
CA MET A 135 4.68 -14.70 -3.36
C MET A 135 3.75 -15.37 -4.39
N LEU A 136 3.74 -14.91 -5.63
CA LEU A 136 2.88 -15.46 -6.70
C LEU A 136 3.25 -16.90 -7.05
N ARG A 137 4.52 -17.31 -6.94
CA ARG A 137 4.93 -18.71 -7.13
C ARG A 137 4.33 -19.67 -6.11
N LEU A 138 3.85 -19.18 -4.98
CA LEU A 138 3.20 -19.98 -3.95
C LEU A 138 1.71 -20.25 -4.26
N ARG A 139 1.15 -19.65 -5.33
CA ARG A 139 -0.22 -19.96 -5.77
C ARG A 139 -0.33 -21.42 -6.15
N VAL A 140 -1.47 -22.02 -5.80
CA VAL A 140 -1.81 -23.40 -6.10
C VAL A 140 -3.13 -23.46 -6.85
N ASP A 141 -3.30 -24.48 -7.68
CA ASP A 141 -4.56 -24.74 -8.36
C ASP A 141 -5.62 -25.27 -7.38
N GLY A 142 -6.85 -24.82 -7.55
CA GLY A 142 -7.99 -25.28 -6.76
C GLY A 142 -8.14 -24.59 -5.40
N PRO A 143 -9.09 -25.06 -4.56
CA PRO A 143 -9.41 -24.42 -3.29
C PRO A 143 -8.26 -24.55 -2.28
N ALA A 144 -7.80 -23.41 -1.76
CA ALA A 144 -6.83 -23.32 -0.68
C ALA A 144 -7.26 -22.21 0.31
N PRO A 145 -6.83 -22.25 1.59
CA PRO A 145 -7.13 -21.20 2.55
C PRO A 145 -6.78 -19.82 1.98
N THR A 146 -7.68 -18.86 2.15
CA THR A 146 -7.47 -17.51 1.62
C THR A 146 -6.31 -16.83 2.34
N ALA A 147 -5.35 -16.37 1.54
CA ALA A 147 -4.27 -15.49 1.95
C ALA A 147 -4.41 -14.18 1.18
N LEU A 148 -4.96 -13.15 1.82
CA LEU A 148 -5.12 -11.83 1.24
C LEU A 148 -3.86 -11.02 1.53
N VAL A 149 -2.97 -10.94 0.56
CA VAL A 149 -1.69 -10.22 0.71
C VAL A 149 -1.87 -8.74 0.39
N THR A 150 -0.98 -7.91 0.93
CA THR A 150 -0.83 -6.48 0.59
C THR A 150 -2.12 -5.66 0.74
N HIS A 151 -2.92 -5.93 1.78
CA HIS A 151 -4.23 -5.33 2.00
C HIS A 151 -4.26 -4.36 3.20
N GLY A 152 -3.53 -3.26 3.05
CA GLY A 152 -3.57 -2.08 3.90
C GLY A 152 -4.29 -0.91 3.22
N ALA A 153 -3.76 0.30 3.34
CA ALA A 153 -4.27 1.46 2.58
C ALA A 153 -3.70 1.48 1.15
N ASN A 154 -2.39 1.46 1.04
CA ASN A 154 -1.62 1.42 -0.19
C ASN A 154 -0.36 0.64 0.15
N PRO A 155 -0.20 -0.62 -0.30
CA PRO A 155 -1.14 -1.39 -1.13
C PRO A 155 -2.43 -1.74 -0.37
N GLY A 156 -3.53 -1.94 -1.11
CA GLY A 156 -4.83 -2.33 -0.53
C GLY A 156 -6.00 -1.46 -0.98
N LEU A 157 -6.43 -0.52 -0.13
CA LEU A 157 -7.52 0.43 -0.38
C LEU A 157 -7.47 1.07 -1.76
N VAL A 158 -6.27 1.47 -2.20
CA VAL A 158 -6.07 2.14 -3.48
C VAL A 158 -6.44 1.29 -4.70
N SER A 159 -6.30 -0.04 -4.66
CA SER A 159 -6.79 -0.92 -5.73
C SER A 159 -8.31 -0.83 -5.89
N HIS A 160 -9.03 -0.69 -4.76
CA HIS A 160 -10.48 -0.50 -4.76
C HIS A 160 -10.87 0.89 -5.26
N PHE A 161 -10.07 1.90 -4.94
CA PHE A 161 -10.23 3.24 -5.50
C PHE A 161 -10.00 3.28 -7.01
N VAL A 162 -9.04 2.53 -7.58
CA VAL A 162 -8.88 2.44 -9.04
C VAL A 162 -10.15 1.92 -9.70
N LYS A 163 -10.73 0.83 -9.19
CA LYS A 163 -11.99 0.27 -9.73
C LYS A 163 -13.13 1.28 -9.68
N GLN A 164 -13.32 1.94 -8.54
CA GLN A 164 -14.35 2.97 -8.40
C GLN A 164 -14.09 4.18 -9.32
N ALA A 165 -12.83 4.62 -9.46
CA ALA A 165 -12.45 5.73 -10.31
C ALA A 165 -12.71 5.44 -11.80
N LEU A 166 -12.41 4.22 -12.26
CA LEU A 166 -12.71 3.80 -13.63
C LEU A 166 -14.22 3.83 -13.93
N LEU A 167 -15.06 3.38 -12.99
CA LEU A 167 -16.52 3.46 -13.14
C LEU A 167 -17.01 4.91 -13.18
N ASN A 168 -16.46 5.78 -12.32
CA ASN A 168 -16.80 7.21 -12.31
C ASN A 168 -16.42 7.86 -13.65
N ILE A 169 -15.19 7.64 -14.13
CA ILE A 169 -14.73 8.19 -15.42
C ILE A 169 -15.58 7.66 -16.57
N ALA A 170 -15.95 6.37 -16.57
CA ALA A 170 -16.83 5.82 -17.61
C ALA A 170 -18.19 6.51 -17.62
N ALA A 171 -18.84 6.65 -16.46
CA ALA A 171 -20.10 7.36 -16.35
C ALA A 171 -19.99 8.83 -16.83
N ASP A 172 -18.97 9.54 -16.36
CA ASP A 172 -18.75 10.97 -16.62
C ASP A 172 -18.25 11.29 -18.03
N THR A 173 -17.87 10.26 -18.80
CA THR A 173 -17.53 10.35 -20.24
C THR A 173 -18.63 9.76 -21.13
N GLY A 174 -19.75 9.32 -20.56
CA GLY A 174 -20.87 8.74 -21.29
C GLY A 174 -20.63 7.33 -21.83
N MET A 175 -19.62 6.62 -21.31
CA MET A 175 -19.35 5.23 -21.65
C MET A 175 -20.23 4.31 -20.80
N ALA A 176 -21.28 3.75 -21.42
CA ALA A 176 -22.08 2.71 -20.79
C ALA A 176 -21.22 1.46 -20.54
N VAL A 177 -21.17 1.03 -19.28
CA VAL A 177 -20.42 -0.16 -18.84
C VAL A 177 -21.16 -0.80 -17.67
N ASP A 178 -21.31 -2.12 -17.73
CA ASP A 178 -21.69 -2.92 -16.55
C ASP A 178 -20.47 -3.07 -15.65
N VAL A 179 -20.66 -3.14 -14.33
CA VAL A 179 -19.56 -3.31 -13.38
C VAL A 179 -18.75 -4.57 -13.76
N PRO A 180 -17.46 -4.45 -14.15
CA PRO A 180 -16.69 -5.61 -14.57
C PRO A 180 -16.51 -6.64 -13.45
N SER A 181 -16.69 -7.92 -13.77
CA SER A 181 -16.61 -9.02 -12.80
C SER A 181 -15.28 -9.78 -12.82
N ASP A 182 -14.43 -9.53 -13.80
CA ASP A 182 -13.16 -10.23 -13.99
C ASP A 182 -12.03 -9.29 -14.44
N ARG A 183 -10.79 -9.77 -14.29
CA ARG A 183 -9.57 -9.02 -14.63
C ARG A 183 -9.57 -8.55 -16.09
N LYS A 184 -10.01 -9.40 -17.02
CA LYS A 184 -10.03 -9.08 -18.45
C LYS A 184 -10.92 -7.85 -18.69
N SER A 185 -12.14 -7.88 -18.19
CA SER A 185 -13.12 -6.80 -18.37
C SER A 185 -12.67 -5.50 -17.69
N TRP A 186 -12.00 -5.58 -16.53
CA TRP A 186 -11.39 -4.42 -15.89
C TRP A 186 -10.23 -3.82 -16.72
N SER A 187 -9.33 -4.65 -17.23
CA SER A 187 -8.21 -4.21 -18.08
C SER A 187 -8.70 -3.57 -19.39
N GLU A 188 -9.73 -4.14 -20.01
CA GLU A 188 -10.35 -3.60 -21.22
C GLU A 188 -11.06 -2.26 -20.95
N LEU A 189 -11.69 -2.09 -19.79
CA LEU A 189 -12.29 -0.81 -19.40
C LEU A 189 -11.22 0.29 -19.28
N ALA A 190 -10.13 0.04 -18.55
CA ALA A 190 -9.04 1.01 -18.41
C ALA A 190 -8.43 1.38 -19.77
N ALA A 191 -8.23 0.39 -20.65
CA ALA A 191 -7.76 0.59 -22.02
C ALA A 191 -8.71 1.47 -22.85
N ARG A 192 -10.02 1.17 -22.82
CA ARG A 192 -11.05 1.91 -23.56
C ARG A 192 -11.21 3.35 -23.08
N LEU A 193 -11.02 3.60 -21.78
CA LEU A 193 -11.03 4.94 -21.21
C LEU A 193 -9.76 5.73 -21.55
N GLY A 194 -8.71 5.08 -22.06
CA GLY A 194 -7.45 5.71 -22.41
C GLY A 194 -6.63 6.14 -21.19
N VAL A 195 -6.80 5.46 -20.05
CA VAL A 195 -6.00 5.75 -18.84
C VAL A 195 -4.55 5.36 -19.11
N LYS A 196 -3.64 6.33 -19.09
CA LYS A 196 -2.21 6.13 -19.34
C LYS A 196 -1.43 5.96 -18.05
N VAL A 197 -1.74 6.79 -17.05
CA VAL A 197 -0.99 6.88 -15.80
C VAL A 197 -1.95 6.77 -14.62
N ILE A 198 -1.53 6.04 -13.58
CA ILE A 198 -2.18 6.00 -12.28
C ILE A 198 -1.11 6.33 -11.24
N HIS A 199 -1.16 7.53 -10.66
CA HIS A 199 -0.38 7.77 -9.45
C HIS A 199 -1.18 7.30 -8.24
N ILE A 200 -0.52 6.61 -7.32
CA ILE A 200 -0.98 6.62 -5.94
C ILE A 200 -0.56 7.99 -5.41
N ALA A 201 -1.51 8.93 -5.35
CA ALA A 201 -1.23 10.34 -5.10
C ALA A 201 -1.67 10.66 -3.67
N GLU A 202 -0.67 10.85 -2.82
CA GLU A 202 -0.87 11.02 -1.39
C GLU A 202 -0.17 12.28 -0.87
N ARG A 203 -0.89 13.03 -0.05
CA ARG A 203 -0.36 14.15 0.72
C ARG A 203 -0.79 14.03 2.18
N ASP A 204 0.18 13.71 3.04
CA ASP A 204 0.01 13.77 4.48
C ASP A 204 0.35 15.19 4.98
N THR A 205 -0.61 15.83 5.65
CA THR A 205 -0.48 17.17 6.23
C THR A 205 -0.54 17.13 7.76
N GLN A 206 -0.46 15.96 8.38
CA GLN A 206 -0.47 15.82 9.83
C GLN A 206 0.75 16.50 10.46
N VAL A 207 0.50 17.29 11.50
CA VAL A 207 1.53 18.05 12.21
C VAL A 207 1.56 17.64 13.67
N GLY A 208 2.76 17.35 14.20
CA GLY A 208 2.98 17.07 15.62
C GLY A 208 3.08 18.35 16.48
N SER A 209 2.89 18.21 17.79
CA SER A 209 3.02 19.33 18.74
C SER A 209 4.45 19.84 18.92
N SER A 210 5.45 19.05 18.52
CA SER A 210 6.87 19.35 18.70
C SER A 210 7.63 19.22 17.38
N PRO A 211 8.48 20.19 17.00
CA PRO A 211 9.25 20.11 15.76
C PRO A 211 10.23 18.93 15.78
N LYS A 212 10.54 18.41 14.60
CA LYS A 212 11.59 17.40 14.40
C LYS A 212 12.93 17.91 14.97
N GLN A 213 13.67 17.05 15.66
CA GLN A 213 15.02 17.34 16.14
C GLN A 213 16.09 16.87 15.14
N ALA A 214 17.32 17.41 15.26
CA ALA A 214 18.47 16.88 14.52
C ALA A 214 18.75 15.43 14.96
N ASP A 215 19.12 14.55 14.04
CA ASP A 215 19.35 13.13 14.31
C ASP A 215 18.12 12.43 14.94
N GLU A 216 16.93 12.75 14.41
CA GLU A 216 15.65 12.12 14.74
C GLU A 216 14.86 11.90 13.45
N PHE A 217 14.44 10.65 13.18
CA PHE A 217 13.45 10.37 12.14
C PHE A 217 12.03 10.50 12.73
N VAL A 218 11.17 11.30 12.11
CA VAL A 218 9.79 11.53 12.53
C VAL A 218 8.86 11.13 11.40
N ASN A 219 7.82 10.34 11.70
CA ASN A 219 6.82 9.92 10.71
C ASN A 219 5.46 9.67 11.38
N THR A 220 4.40 9.51 10.58
CA THR A 220 3.02 9.19 11.01
C THR A 220 2.72 7.69 11.00
N TRP A 221 3.58 6.90 10.36
CA TRP A 221 3.56 5.44 10.35
C TRP A 221 4.98 4.84 10.46
N SER A 222 5.11 3.52 10.33
CA SER A 222 6.35 2.77 10.57
C SER A 222 7.58 3.45 9.97
N ILE A 223 8.54 3.82 10.83
CA ILE A 223 9.78 4.47 10.40
C ILE A 223 10.72 3.43 9.78
N ASP A 224 10.83 2.25 10.39
CA ASP A 224 11.69 1.17 9.88
C ASP A 224 11.19 0.69 8.50
N GLY A 225 9.87 0.51 8.36
CA GLY A 225 9.25 0.17 7.07
C GLY A 225 9.48 1.26 6.01
N PHE A 226 9.20 2.51 6.36
CA PHE A 226 9.38 3.64 5.43
C PHE A 226 10.82 3.83 4.97
N VAL A 227 11.81 3.64 5.86
CA VAL A 227 13.22 3.69 5.50
C VAL A 227 13.61 2.47 4.66
N GLY A 228 13.14 1.27 5.01
CA GLY A 228 13.36 0.05 4.24
C GLY A 228 12.92 0.22 2.77
N GLU A 229 11.66 0.59 2.58
CA GLU A 229 11.06 0.85 1.27
C GLU A 229 11.70 2.06 0.55
N GLY A 230 11.97 3.14 1.28
CA GLY A 230 12.61 4.33 0.73
C GLY A 230 14.03 4.08 0.20
N CYS A 231 14.74 3.12 0.78
CA CYS A 231 16.10 2.70 0.40
C CYS A 231 16.13 1.60 -0.67
N GLN A 232 15.01 0.92 -0.92
CA GLN A 232 14.86 0.06 -2.10
C GLN A 232 14.88 0.89 -3.40
N PRO A 233 15.11 0.25 -4.56
CA PRO A 233 15.06 0.94 -5.84
C PRO A 233 13.74 1.67 -6.06
N ALA A 234 13.79 2.87 -6.66
CA ALA A 234 12.60 3.51 -7.21
C ALA A 234 11.94 2.55 -8.22
N GLU A 235 10.66 2.26 -8.07
CA GLU A 235 9.99 1.20 -8.83
C GLU A 235 8.60 1.62 -9.27
N LEU A 236 8.23 1.22 -10.49
CA LEU A 236 6.98 1.62 -11.12
C LEU A 236 6.51 0.58 -12.12
N GLY A 237 5.21 0.33 -12.14
CA GLY A 237 4.53 -0.31 -13.25
C GLY A 237 4.74 0.51 -14.51
N TRP A 238 5.10 -0.15 -15.62
CA TRP A 238 5.55 0.54 -16.83
C TRP A 238 4.54 0.46 -17.96
N GLY A 239 3.92 1.59 -18.27
CA GLY A 239 2.84 1.68 -19.23
C GLY A 239 3.29 1.53 -20.68
N THR A 240 2.40 1.02 -21.53
CA THR A 240 2.66 0.86 -22.97
C THR A 240 2.73 2.19 -23.72
N HIS A 241 2.25 3.29 -23.13
CA HIS A 241 2.34 4.62 -23.74
C HIS A 241 3.72 5.27 -23.58
N GLU A 242 4.54 4.79 -22.65
CA GLU A 242 5.86 5.37 -22.38
C GLU A 242 6.81 5.12 -23.55
N LYS A 243 7.33 6.21 -24.14
CA LYS A 243 8.12 6.15 -25.37
C LYS A 243 9.56 5.72 -25.15
N GLN A 244 10.11 5.98 -23.96
CA GLN A 244 11.52 5.80 -23.68
C GLN A 244 11.76 5.40 -22.22
N LEU A 245 12.57 4.37 -22.03
CA LEU A 245 13.09 4.00 -20.73
C LEU A 245 14.09 5.08 -20.25
N PRO A 246 14.03 5.53 -18.97
CA PRO A 246 15.04 6.43 -18.45
C PRO A 246 16.45 5.82 -18.53
N ALA A 247 17.50 6.64 -18.62
CA ALA A 247 18.88 6.16 -18.78
C ALA A 247 19.34 5.21 -17.65
N ASP A 248 18.86 5.44 -16.44
CA ASP A 248 19.09 4.62 -15.25
C ASP A 248 17.92 3.66 -14.95
N GLY A 249 16.94 3.57 -15.84
CA GLY A 249 15.86 2.58 -15.77
C GLY A 249 16.31 1.21 -16.24
N ARG A 250 15.80 0.16 -15.61
CA ARG A 250 16.11 -1.25 -15.89
C ARG A 250 14.82 -2.08 -15.84
N ARG A 251 14.80 -3.17 -16.62
CA ARG A 251 13.75 -4.20 -16.60
C ARG A 251 14.20 -5.39 -15.76
N HIS A 252 13.24 -6.23 -15.39
CA HIS A 252 13.50 -7.52 -14.75
C HIS A 252 13.67 -8.61 -15.81
N GLU A 253 14.56 -9.57 -15.55
CA GLU A 253 14.80 -10.72 -16.45
C GLU A 253 13.84 -11.90 -16.18
N PHE A 254 12.89 -11.72 -15.26
CA PHE A 254 11.93 -12.72 -14.81
C PHE A 254 10.54 -12.11 -14.57
N GLY A 255 9.53 -12.95 -14.37
CA GLY A 255 8.15 -12.55 -14.15
C GLY A 255 7.45 -12.08 -15.44
N ASN A 256 6.44 -11.22 -15.30
CA ASN A 256 5.55 -10.81 -16.39
C ASN A 256 5.92 -9.49 -17.10
N ASP A 257 7.07 -8.88 -16.75
CA ASP A 257 7.58 -7.60 -17.26
C ASP A 257 6.57 -6.45 -17.10
N SER A 258 5.85 -6.39 -15.97
CA SER A 258 4.89 -5.32 -15.66
C SER A 258 5.51 -4.05 -15.09
N ALA A 259 6.75 -4.11 -14.59
CA ALA A 259 7.41 -3.01 -13.92
C ALA A 259 8.84 -2.77 -14.42
N ILE A 260 9.33 -1.56 -14.16
CA ILE A 260 10.75 -1.22 -14.24
C ILE A 260 11.21 -0.72 -12.87
N TYR A 261 12.53 -0.69 -12.67
CA TYR A 261 13.15 -0.02 -11.53
C TYR A 261 14.23 0.96 -11.99
N LEU A 262 14.52 1.95 -11.16
CA LEU A 262 15.62 2.89 -11.36
C LEU A 262 16.83 2.48 -10.52
N MET A 263 18.04 2.70 -11.03
CA MET A 263 19.30 2.44 -10.30
C MET A 263 19.58 3.50 -9.22
N ARG A 264 18.60 3.77 -8.35
CA ARG A 264 18.67 4.71 -7.23
C ARG A 264 17.58 4.42 -6.19
N PRO A 265 17.74 4.85 -4.92
CA PRO A 265 16.71 4.72 -3.89
C PRO A 265 15.42 5.44 -4.25
N GLY A 266 14.27 4.89 -3.89
CA GLY A 266 12.95 5.47 -4.14
C GLY A 266 12.78 6.84 -3.48
N ALA A 267 13.20 6.96 -2.22
CA ALA A 267 13.18 8.22 -1.48
C ALA A 267 14.13 9.30 -2.03
N SER A 268 15.01 8.96 -2.98
CA SER A 268 15.86 9.92 -3.69
C SER A 268 15.21 10.48 -4.96
N GLN A 269 14.21 9.78 -5.50
CA GLN A 269 13.57 10.12 -6.76
C GLN A 269 12.27 10.87 -6.51
N ARG A 270 12.18 12.11 -7.00
CA ARG A 270 10.96 12.91 -6.96
C ARG A 270 10.16 12.81 -8.26
N VAL A 271 8.85 12.93 -8.16
CA VAL A 271 7.89 12.95 -9.27
C VAL A 271 6.90 14.08 -9.09
N ARG A 272 6.47 14.69 -10.19
CA ARG A 272 5.41 15.69 -10.23
C ARG A 272 4.06 15.00 -10.17
N THR A 273 3.23 15.39 -9.22
CA THR A 273 1.88 14.83 -9.06
C THR A 273 0.91 15.91 -8.57
N TRP A 274 -0.32 15.52 -8.26
CA TRP A 274 -1.39 16.41 -7.85
C TRP A 274 -2.38 15.70 -6.92
N THR A 275 -2.88 16.41 -5.90
CA THR A 275 -4.04 16.00 -5.08
C THR A 275 -5.01 17.18 -4.94
N PRO A 276 -6.30 16.94 -4.58
CA PRO A 276 -7.30 18.00 -4.52
C PRO A 276 -7.01 19.13 -3.54
N ALA A 277 -6.56 18.83 -2.32
CA ALA A 277 -6.34 19.86 -1.31
C ALA A 277 -5.04 20.64 -1.55
N GLU A 278 -3.99 19.97 -2.03
CA GLU A 278 -2.67 20.59 -2.24
C GLU A 278 -2.55 21.27 -3.61
N GLY A 279 -3.20 20.73 -4.62
CA GLY A 279 -2.87 21.04 -6.00
C GLY A 279 -1.56 20.33 -6.43
N PRO A 280 -0.73 20.95 -7.27
CA PRO A 280 0.49 20.32 -7.77
C PRO A 280 1.64 20.32 -6.76
N PHE A 281 2.30 19.17 -6.59
CA PHE A 281 3.47 19.03 -5.70
C PHE A 281 4.48 17.99 -6.21
N HIS A 282 5.58 17.85 -5.48
CA HIS A 282 6.55 16.77 -5.69
C HIS A 282 6.33 15.66 -4.67
N GLY A 283 6.01 14.47 -5.14
CA GLY A 283 6.04 13.25 -4.34
C GLY A 283 7.35 12.49 -4.51
N PHE A 284 7.66 11.59 -3.57
CA PHE A 284 8.73 10.60 -3.70
C PHE A 284 8.20 9.37 -4.43
N LEU A 285 9.02 8.81 -5.32
CA LEU A 285 8.76 7.57 -6.06
C LEU A 285 9.31 6.39 -5.24
N ILE A 286 8.67 6.15 -4.10
CA ILE A 286 9.00 5.01 -3.24
C ILE A 286 8.34 3.76 -3.82
N THR A 287 9.05 2.64 -3.81
CA THR A 287 8.52 1.38 -4.33
C THR A 287 7.32 0.93 -3.50
N HIS A 288 6.33 0.35 -4.16
CA HIS A 288 5.12 -0.12 -3.52
C HIS A 288 4.50 -1.27 -4.32
N SER A 289 3.98 -2.29 -3.64
CA SER A 289 3.47 -3.52 -4.29
C SER A 289 2.38 -3.23 -5.32
N GLU A 290 1.49 -2.29 -5.05
CA GLU A 290 0.39 -1.91 -5.95
C GLU A 290 0.86 -1.22 -7.23
N SER A 291 2.06 -0.63 -7.22
CA SER A 291 2.68 -0.09 -8.43
C SER A 291 2.88 -1.20 -9.46
N ILE A 292 3.16 -2.41 -9.00
CA ILE A 292 3.36 -3.60 -9.83
C ILE A 292 2.03 -4.34 -10.06
N SER A 293 1.25 -4.58 -9.00
CA SER A 293 0.04 -5.40 -9.09
C SER A 293 -1.06 -4.72 -9.90
N ILE A 294 -1.28 -3.41 -9.74
CA ILE A 294 -2.27 -2.67 -10.55
C ILE A 294 -1.83 -2.66 -12.02
N ALA A 295 -0.57 -2.36 -12.31
CA ALA A 295 -0.08 -2.36 -13.69
C ALA A 295 -0.21 -3.75 -14.34
N ASP A 296 0.13 -4.81 -13.62
CA ASP A 296 -0.11 -6.19 -14.06
C ASP A 296 -1.61 -6.45 -14.27
N TYR A 297 -2.45 -6.19 -13.27
CA TYR A 297 -3.89 -6.47 -13.29
C TYR A 297 -4.59 -5.84 -14.50
N TYR A 298 -4.27 -4.57 -14.80
CA TYR A 298 -4.85 -3.83 -15.93
C TYR A 298 -4.11 -4.02 -17.27
N THR A 299 -3.23 -5.03 -17.39
CA THR A 299 -2.58 -5.38 -18.66
C THR A 299 -3.54 -6.09 -19.62
N VAL A 300 -3.69 -5.57 -20.85
CA VAL A 300 -4.39 -6.25 -21.95
C VAL A 300 -3.36 -6.87 -22.90
N ARG A 301 -3.60 -8.14 -23.29
CA ARG A 301 -2.75 -8.87 -24.22
C ARG A 301 -3.51 -9.31 -25.46
N LEU A 302 -2.81 -9.31 -26.60
CA LEU A 302 -3.22 -9.97 -27.84
C LEU A 302 -2.20 -11.07 -28.14
N GLY A 303 -2.55 -12.32 -27.82
CA GLY A 303 -1.57 -13.41 -27.77
C GLY A 303 -0.50 -13.10 -26.72
N ASP A 304 0.77 -13.19 -27.11
CA ASP A 304 1.90 -12.91 -26.21
C ASP A 304 2.22 -11.40 -26.10
N SER A 305 1.65 -10.57 -26.99
CA SER A 305 1.95 -9.14 -27.07
C SER A 305 1.11 -8.34 -26.07
N VAL A 306 1.76 -7.52 -25.24
CA VAL A 306 1.10 -6.53 -24.40
C VAL A 306 0.70 -5.34 -25.28
N ILE A 307 -0.61 -5.08 -25.39
CA ILE A 307 -1.14 -3.99 -26.23
C ILE A 307 -1.60 -2.79 -25.41
N TYR A 308 -1.86 -2.99 -24.11
CA TYR A 308 -2.18 -1.92 -23.18
C TYR A 308 -1.69 -2.28 -21.78
N ARG A 309 -1.11 -1.29 -21.10
CA ARG A 309 -0.81 -1.30 -19.67
C ARG A 309 -0.69 0.16 -19.21
N PRO A 310 -1.22 0.54 -18.03
CA PRO A 310 -0.97 1.85 -17.46
C PRO A 310 0.41 1.92 -16.76
N THR A 311 1.04 3.09 -16.77
CA THR A 311 2.13 3.40 -15.82
C THR A 311 1.51 3.57 -14.44
N VAL A 312 2.06 2.90 -13.42
CA VAL A 312 1.55 3.00 -12.05
C VAL A 312 2.70 3.18 -11.09
N HIS A 313 2.64 4.21 -10.25
CA HIS A 313 3.62 4.37 -9.17
C HIS A 313 3.11 5.24 -8.03
N TYR A 314 3.78 5.12 -6.88
CA TYR A 314 3.57 6.02 -5.77
C TYR A 314 4.13 7.42 -6.08
N ALA A 315 3.41 8.43 -5.65
CA ALA A 315 3.83 9.82 -5.68
C ALA A 315 3.55 10.42 -4.30
N TYR A 316 4.37 10.02 -3.32
CA TYR A 316 4.11 10.24 -1.91
C TYR A 316 4.72 11.53 -1.41
N HIS A 317 3.90 12.44 -0.88
CA HIS A 317 4.39 13.52 -0.05
C HIS A 317 4.03 13.23 1.41
N PRO A 318 4.97 12.69 2.21
CA PRO A 318 4.72 12.42 3.61
C PRO A 318 4.55 13.72 4.40
N CYS A 319 4.21 13.62 5.68
CA CYS A 319 4.15 14.79 6.56
C CYS A 319 5.47 15.60 6.53
N ASP A 320 5.39 16.90 6.77
CA ASP A 320 6.55 17.81 6.66
C ASP A 320 7.75 17.35 7.52
N ALA A 321 7.48 16.77 8.69
CA ALA A 321 8.51 16.22 9.56
C ALA A 321 9.26 15.04 8.89
N ALA A 322 8.54 14.16 8.20
CA ALA A 322 9.12 13.05 7.46
C ALA A 322 9.86 13.52 6.19
N VAL A 323 9.40 14.58 5.52
CA VAL A 323 10.18 15.22 4.43
C VAL A 323 11.54 15.69 4.94
N LEU A 324 11.58 16.35 6.11
CA LEU A 324 12.85 16.77 6.74
C LEU A 324 13.69 15.57 7.19
N SER A 325 13.07 14.48 7.64
CA SER A 325 13.76 13.25 8.00
C SER A 325 14.40 12.56 6.80
N LEU A 326 13.72 12.50 5.66
CA LEU A 326 14.28 11.98 4.41
C LEU A 326 15.42 12.85 3.88
N HIS A 327 15.29 14.18 4.00
CA HIS A 327 16.36 15.09 3.62
C HIS A 327 17.63 14.84 4.46
N GLU A 328 17.49 14.66 5.77
CA GLU A 328 18.62 14.31 6.64
C GLU A 328 19.18 12.92 6.35
N LEU A 329 18.32 11.92 6.15
CA LEU A 329 18.72 10.54 5.81
C LEU A 329 19.57 10.51 4.53
N ALA A 330 19.09 11.15 3.47
CA ALA A 330 19.80 11.25 2.20
C ALA A 330 21.14 12.01 2.36
N GLY A 331 21.15 13.10 3.15
CA GLY A 331 22.37 13.86 3.46
C GLY A 331 23.42 13.08 4.25
N LYS A 332 23.00 12.01 4.96
CA LYS A 332 23.87 11.07 5.68
C LYS A 332 24.07 9.76 4.93
N ASN A 333 23.97 9.75 3.60
CA ASN A 333 24.19 8.58 2.75
C ASN A 333 23.30 7.38 3.08
N TRP A 334 22.04 7.62 3.43
CA TRP A 334 21.06 6.59 3.77
C TRP A 334 21.35 5.85 5.09
N GLU A 335 22.20 6.41 5.94
CA GLU A 335 22.38 5.96 7.31
C GLU A 335 21.26 6.52 8.20
N MET A 336 20.46 5.63 8.77
CA MET A 336 19.32 5.98 9.61
C MET A 336 19.73 6.79 10.84
N GLN A 337 18.94 7.80 11.18
CA GLN A 337 19.09 8.58 12.41
C GLN A 337 19.06 7.69 13.65
N SER A 338 19.80 8.08 14.70
CA SER A 338 19.88 7.28 15.94
C SER A 338 18.59 7.29 16.79
N ARG A 339 17.69 8.24 16.53
CA ARG A 339 16.41 8.40 17.23
C ARG A 339 15.24 8.35 16.27
N GLN A 340 14.12 7.85 16.78
CA GLN A 340 12.88 7.72 16.04
C GLN A 340 11.71 8.25 16.89
N ARG A 341 10.77 8.94 16.26
CA ARG A 341 9.52 9.38 16.88
C ARG A 341 8.33 9.18 15.95
N LEU A 342 7.46 8.25 16.32
CA LEU A 342 6.22 7.98 15.62
C LEU A 342 5.11 8.91 16.15
N MET A 343 4.58 9.76 15.28
CA MET A 343 3.53 10.70 15.62
C MET A 343 2.16 10.02 15.57
N VAL A 344 1.56 9.79 16.74
CA VAL A 344 0.16 9.31 16.86
C VAL A 344 -0.63 10.25 17.76
N ASN A 345 -0.31 10.23 19.06
CA ASN A 345 -1.03 11.03 20.06
C ASN A 345 -0.65 12.52 19.99
N GLU A 346 0.56 12.83 19.53
CA GLU A 346 1.05 14.21 19.46
C GLU A 346 0.59 14.98 18.22
N VAL A 347 -0.13 14.35 17.29
CA VAL A 347 -0.68 15.03 16.11
C VAL A 347 -1.73 16.05 16.56
N VAL A 348 -1.58 17.31 16.19
CA VAL A 348 -2.46 18.42 16.61
C VAL A 348 -3.43 18.87 15.53
N GLY A 349 -3.20 18.47 14.28
CA GLY A 349 -4.04 18.81 13.14
C GLY A 349 -3.54 18.14 11.86
N GLY A 350 -4.28 18.33 10.77
CA GLY A 350 -3.95 17.81 9.45
C GLY A 350 -4.81 16.63 9.01
N VAL A 351 -4.57 16.23 7.77
CA VAL A 351 -5.30 15.23 6.99
C VAL A 351 -4.29 14.31 6.33
N ASP A 352 -4.65 13.04 6.21
CA ASP A 352 -4.01 12.13 5.28
C ASP A 352 -4.87 12.05 4.00
N GLU A 353 -4.46 12.77 2.96
CA GLU A 353 -5.14 12.79 1.67
C GLU A 353 -4.56 11.71 0.76
N LEU A 354 -5.15 10.51 0.81
CA LEU A 354 -4.72 9.34 0.06
C LEU A 354 -5.73 8.96 -1.02
N GLY A 355 -5.28 8.89 -2.27
CA GLY A 355 -6.10 8.45 -3.39
C GLY A 355 -5.32 8.03 -4.61
N VAL A 356 -6.04 7.84 -5.70
CA VAL A 356 -5.49 7.47 -7.00
C VAL A 356 -5.78 8.57 -8.02
N LEU A 357 -4.74 9.05 -8.70
CA LEU A 357 -4.83 10.01 -9.80
C LEU A 357 -4.73 9.24 -11.12
N LEU A 358 -5.87 9.00 -11.77
CA LEU A 358 -5.93 8.40 -13.10
C LEU A 358 -5.83 9.52 -14.14
N ALA A 359 -4.92 9.39 -15.10
CA ALA A 359 -4.62 10.45 -16.05
C ALA A 359 -4.43 9.97 -17.49
N GLY A 360 -4.64 10.87 -18.44
CA GLY A 360 -4.51 10.63 -19.89
C GLY A 360 -5.83 10.29 -20.59
N HIS A 361 -6.91 10.09 -19.84
CA HIS A 361 -8.26 9.89 -20.37
C HIS A 361 -8.86 11.19 -20.91
N ALA A 362 -10.04 11.12 -21.54
CA ALA A 362 -10.68 12.23 -22.26
C ALA A 362 -11.04 13.48 -21.41
N LYS A 363 -10.92 13.39 -20.07
CA LYS A 363 -11.21 14.49 -19.12
C LYS A 363 -9.95 14.95 -18.37
N GLY A 364 -8.76 14.73 -18.95
CA GLY A 364 -7.49 15.12 -18.35
C GLY A 364 -7.03 14.14 -17.29
N ALA A 365 -7.21 14.52 -16.01
CA ALA A 365 -6.92 13.67 -14.87
C ALA A 365 -8.03 13.70 -13.83
N TYR A 366 -8.18 12.60 -13.10
CA TYR A 366 -9.20 12.39 -12.09
C TYR A 366 -8.57 11.77 -10.84
N TRP A 367 -8.65 12.47 -9.72
CA TRP A 367 -8.26 11.95 -8.42
C TRP A 367 -9.48 11.39 -7.70
N PHE A 368 -9.37 10.21 -7.10
CA PHE A 368 -10.39 9.62 -6.24
C PHE A 368 -9.76 9.03 -4.98
N GLY A 369 -10.27 9.40 -3.81
CA GLY A 369 -9.68 8.96 -2.56
C GLY A 369 -10.28 9.59 -1.30
N SER A 370 -9.60 9.35 -0.19
CA SER A 370 -9.96 9.76 1.18
C SER A 370 -9.25 11.07 1.57
N GLN A 371 -9.95 11.93 2.31
CA GLN A 371 -9.41 13.15 2.92
C GLN A 371 -9.59 13.10 4.44
N LEU A 372 -9.21 11.97 5.07
CA LEU A 372 -9.47 11.74 6.48
C LEU A 372 -8.66 12.68 7.37
N SER A 373 -9.34 13.46 8.20
CA SER A 373 -8.67 14.31 9.18
C SER A 373 -8.30 13.56 10.46
N ILE A 374 -7.26 14.02 11.18
CA ILE A 374 -6.92 13.49 12.50
C ILE A 374 -8.07 13.63 13.51
N THR A 375 -8.86 14.71 13.40
CA THR A 375 -10.01 14.96 14.26
C THR A 375 -11.06 13.88 14.08
N GLU A 376 -11.49 13.62 12.83
CA GLU A 376 -12.45 12.56 12.52
C GLU A 376 -11.89 11.18 12.88
N ALA A 377 -10.61 10.91 12.60
CA ALA A 377 -10.00 9.62 12.90
C ALA A 377 -10.12 9.28 14.40
N ARG A 378 -9.85 10.25 15.28
CA ARG A 378 -9.97 10.10 16.74
C ARG A 378 -11.41 9.90 17.22
N GLU A 379 -12.38 10.51 16.55
CA GLU A 379 -13.80 10.32 16.83
C GLU A 379 -14.28 8.93 16.39
N LEU A 380 -13.77 8.44 15.26
CA LEU A 380 -14.19 7.19 14.64
C LEU A 380 -13.61 5.95 15.32
N ALA A 381 -12.31 5.97 15.66
CA ALA A 381 -11.65 4.83 16.30
C ALA A 381 -10.47 5.26 17.19
N PRO A 382 -10.39 4.73 18.44
CA PRO A 382 -9.26 5.01 19.30
C PRO A 382 -7.96 4.40 18.76
N HIS A 383 -6.82 4.86 19.31
CA HIS A 383 -5.47 4.41 18.96
C HIS A 383 -5.07 4.60 17.50
N ASN A 384 -5.79 5.45 16.75
CA ASN A 384 -5.49 5.73 15.35
C ASN A 384 -5.14 7.20 15.09
N SER A 385 -4.22 7.42 14.16
CA SER A 385 -4.06 8.66 13.40
C SER A 385 -4.93 8.60 12.13
N ALA A 386 -4.89 9.63 11.29
CA ALA A 386 -5.56 9.57 9.98
C ALA A 386 -4.96 8.46 9.10
N THR A 387 -3.62 8.44 8.98
CA THR A 387 -2.87 7.41 8.26
C THR A 387 -3.22 6.00 8.74
N SER A 388 -3.15 5.77 10.05
CA SER A 388 -3.37 4.41 10.56
C SER A 388 -4.81 3.97 10.42
N LEU A 389 -5.80 4.88 10.49
CA LEU A 389 -7.21 4.49 10.35
C LEU A 389 -7.57 4.08 8.93
N GLN A 390 -6.98 4.70 7.91
CA GLN A 390 -7.14 4.26 6.51
C GLN A 390 -6.61 2.83 6.32
N VAL A 391 -5.47 2.50 6.94
CA VAL A 391 -4.91 1.14 6.91
C VAL A 391 -5.79 0.18 7.70
N THR A 392 -6.09 0.47 8.97
CA THR A 392 -6.76 -0.47 9.89
C THR A 392 -8.21 -0.74 9.51
N SER A 393 -8.93 0.25 8.96
CA SER A 393 -10.27 0.04 8.42
C SER A 393 -10.28 -0.86 7.18
N THR A 394 -9.24 -0.77 6.36
CA THR A 394 -9.09 -1.63 5.18
C THR A 394 -8.68 -3.05 5.58
N VAL A 395 -7.76 -3.19 6.54
CA VAL A 395 -7.42 -4.48 7.15
C VAL A 395 -8.67 -5.16 7.73
N LEU A 396 -9.51 -4.42 8.47
CA LEU A 396 -10.79 -4.94 8.97
C LEU A 396 -11.66 -5.48 7.81
N ALA A 397 -11.81 -4.69 6.74
CA ALA A 397 -12.58 -5.10 5.57
C ALA A 397 -12.01 -6.35 4.90
N GLY A 398 -10.67 -6.46 4.82
CA GLY A 398 -9.98 -7.63 4.30
C GLY A 398 -10.18 -8.88 5.16
N ILE A 399 -10.14 -8.76 6.49
CA ILE A 399 -10.45 -9.86 7.42
C ILE A 399 -11.87 -10.37 7.18
N ILE A 400 -12.85 -9.46 7.14
CA ILE A 400 -14.26 -9.83 6.92
C ILE A 400 -14.42 -10.50 5.55
N TRP A 401 -13.83 -9.93 4.50
CA TRP A 401 -13.89 -10.52 3.15
C TRP A 401 -13.27 -11.92 3.10
N ALA A 402 -12.12 -12.14 3.75
CA ALA A 402 -11.46 -13.45 3.78
C ALA A 402 -12.27 -14.48 4.60
N LEU A 403 -12.99 -14.06 5.65
CA LEU A 403 -13.93 -14.91 6.38
C LEU A 403 -15.15 -15.30 5.53
N GLU A 404 -15.65 -14.37 4.71
CA GLU A 404 -16.74 -14.62 3.76
C GLU A 404 -16.31 -15.49 2.57
N ASN A 405 -15.02 -15.44 2.23
CA ASN A 405 -14.43 -16.12 1.09
C ASN A 405 -13.20 -16.96 1.52
N PRO A 406 -13.36 -18.06 2.30
CA PRO A 406 -12.23 -18.70 3.00
C PRO A 406 -11.36 -19.63 2.15
N ASN A 407 -11.72 -19.88 0.88
CA ASN A 407 -11.08 -20.88 0.02
C ASN A 407 -10.58 -20.31 -1.32
N ARG A 408 -10.00 -19.11 -1.32
CA ARG A 408 -9.57 -18.39 -2.53
C ARG A 408 -8.08 -18.53 -2.87
N GLY A 409 -7.31 -19.21 -2.02
CA GLY A 409 -5.85 -19.24 -2.13
C GLY A 409 -5.23 -17.85 -1.94
N ILE A 410 -4.04 -17.64 -2.52
CA ILE A 410 -3.37 -16.34 -2.45
C ILE A 410 -4.03 -15.38 -3.42
N VAL A 411 -4.52 -14.25 -2.90
CA VAL A 411 -5.18 -13.19 -3.67
C VAL A 411 -4.62 -11.83 -3.30
N GLU A 412 -4.57 -10.94 -4.29
CA GLU A 412 -4.19 -9.54 -4.14
C GLU A 412 -5.44 -8.64 -4.07
N PRO A 413 -5.33 -7.39 -3.57
CA PRO A 413 -6.46 -6.46 -3.47
C PRO A 413 -7.16 -6.22 -4.82
N ASP A 414 -6.42 -6.28 -5.92
CA ASP A 414 -6.95 -6.09 -7.28
C ASP A 414 -7.94 -7.20 -7.68
N GLU A 415 -7.85 -8.39 -7.07
CA GLU A 415 -8.61 -9.59 -7.43
C GLU A 415 -9.91 -9.78 -6.65
N ILE A 416 -10.16 -8.94 -5.64
CA ILE A 416 -11.30 -9.09 -4.73
C ILE A 416 -12.41 -8.07 -5.00
N ASP A 417 -13.56 -8.27 -4.33
CA ASP A 417 -14.74 -7.42 -4.49
C ASP A 417 -14.53 -6.06 -3.81
N PHE A 418 -14.27 -5.04 -4.64
CA PHE A 418 -14.02 -3.68 -4.18
C PHE A 418 -15.24 -3.03 -3.52
N GLN A 419 -16.47 -3.40 -3.93
CA GLN A 419 -17.68 -2.82 -3.36
C GLN A 419 -17.85 -3.29 -1.92
N ARG A 420 -17.61 -4.58 -1.66
CA ARG A 420 -17.64 -5.12 -0.30
C ARG A 420 -16.58 -4.49 0.60
N ILE A 421 -15.37 -4.30 0.09
CA ILE A 421 -14.31 -3.63 0.86
C ILE A 421 -14.68 -2.19 1.18
N LEU A 422 -15.12 -1.41 0.18
CA LEU A 422 -15.50 -0.02 0.37
C LEU A 422 -16.74 0.12 1.24
N GLU A 423 -17.71 -0.79 1.19
CA GLU A 423 -18.87 -0.81 2.09
C GLU A 423 -18.45 -0.82 3.56
N ILE A 424 -17.45 -1.62 3.91
CA ILE A 424 -16.96 -1.78 5.28
C ILE A 424 -16.00 -0.65 5.67
N ALA A 425 -15.09 -0.26 4.79
CA ALA A 425 -14.04 0.72 5.10
C ALA A 425 -14.56 2.16 5.05
N ARG A 426 -15.47 2.51 4.13
CA ARG A 426 -15.91 3.90 3.88
C ARG A 426 -16.37 4.69 5.11
N PRO A 427 -17.07 4.11 6.11
CA PRO A 427 -17.39 4.81 7.35
C PRO A 427 -16.18 5.35 8.13
N TYR A 428 -14.97 4.88 7.83
CA TYR A 428 -13.72 5.22 8.48
C TYR A 428 -12.79 6.12 7.66
N LEU A 429 -13.19 6.50 6.44
CA LEU A 429 -12.33 7.19 5.47
C LEU A 429 -12.58 8.71 5.40
N GLY A 430 -13.38 9.27 6.31
CA GLY A 430 -13.78 10.68 6.24
C GLY A 430 -14.45 11.01 4.91
N PRO A 431 -14.25 12.21 4.36
CA PRO A 431 -14.67 12.53 3.00
C PRO A 431 -13.96 11.63 1.98
N VAL A 432 -14.74 10.89 1.18
CA VAL A 432 -14.25 10.17 0.00
C VAL A 432 -14.77 10.86 -1.25
N VAL A 433 -13.89 11.51 -1.98
CA VAL A 433 -14.23 12.46 -3.05
C VAL A 433 -13.58 12.09 -4.38
N GLY A 434 -14.20 12.55 -5.47
CA GLY A 434 -13.68 12.45 -6.82
C GLY A 434 -13.56 13.82 -7.45
N VAL A 435 -12.37 14.18 -7.95
CA VAL A 435 -12.08 15.53 -8.44
C VAL A 435 -11.33 15.47 -9.76
N TYR A 436 -11.89 16.11 -10.79
CA TYR A 436 -11.20 16.32 -12.06
C TYR A 436 -10.26 17.52 -11.99
N THR A 437 -9.19 17.47 -12.76
CA THR A 437 -8.25 18.58 -12.93
C THR A 437 -7.72 18.67 -14.35
N ASP A 438 -7.50 19.89 -14.83
CA ASP A 438 -6.80 20.17 -16.08
C ASP A 438 -5.27 20.23 -15.89
N TRP A 439 -4.79 20.04 -14.64
CA TRP A 439 -3.36 20.01 -14.36
C TRP A 439 -2.68 18.88 -15.13
N THR A 440 -1.46 19.16 -15.61
CA THR A 440 -0.55 18.17 -16.17
C THR A 440 0.86 18.41 -15.66
N PRO A 441 1.77 17.42 -15.76
CA PRO A 441 3.18 17.60 -15.43
C PRO A 441 3.91 18.65 -16.26
N LEU A 442 3.28 19.26 -17.27
CA LEU A 442 3.83 20.37 -18.07
C LEU A 442 3.41 21.76 -17.58
N ALA A 443 2.45 21.85 -16.65
CA ALA A 443 1.95 23.12 -16.17
C ALA A 443 3.08 23.98 -15.58
N GLY A 444 3.26 25.20 -16.12
CA GLY A 444 4.27 26.16 -15.65
C GLY A 444 5.73 25.81 -15.96
N ARG A 445 6.01 24.82 -16.81
CA ARG A 445 7.39 24.37 -17.11
C ARG A 445 8.12 25.21 -18.17
N GLY A 446 9.45 25.20 -18.10
CA GLY A 446 10.35 25.84 -19.06
C GLY A 446 10.50 27.35 -18.90
N GLY A 447 10.16 27.90 -17.72
CA GLY A 447 10.17 29.34 -17.47
C GLY A 447 11.57 29.95 -17.37
N LEU A 448 12.41 29.42 -16.47
CA LEU A 448 13.75 29.98 -16.21
C LEU A 448 14.88 29.24 -16.95
N PHE A 449 14.70 27.94 -17.18
CA PHE A 449 15.70 27.09 -17.82
C PHE A 449 15.04 26.23 -18.89
N PRO A 450 15.78 25.88 -19.97
CA PRO A 450 15.32 24.87 -20.91
C PRO A 450 15.15 23.52 -20.19
N GLU A 451 14.06 22.83 -20.49
CA GLU A 451 13.76 21.51 -19.93
C GLU A 451 13.57 20.51 -21.07
N ASP A 452 14.13 19.31 -20.89
CA ASP A 452 13.92 18.19 -21.82
C ASP A 452 12.56 17.54 -21.53
N VAL A 453 11.55 17.94 -22.31
CA VAL A 453 10.14 17.56 -22.10
C VAL A 453 9.52 17.00 -23.36
N ASP A 454 8.54 16.11 -23.20
CA ASP A 454 7.66 15.69 -24.29
C ASP A 454 6.41 16.58 -24.28
N ARG A 455 6.26 17.45 -25.29
CA ARG A 455 5.11 18.36 -25.40
C ARG A 455 3.89 17.71 -26.06
N ASP A 456 4.08 16.59 -26.76
CA ASP A 456 3.01 15.90 -27.48
C ASP A 456 2.19 15.02 -26.54
N ASP A 457 2.81 14.55 -25.46
CA ASP A 457 2.13 13.76 -24.42
C ASP A 457 2.54 14.22 -23.01
N PRO A 458 1.72 15.05 -22.33
CA PRO A 458 2.04 15.59 -21.01
C PRO A 458 2.30 14.53 -19.94
N TRP A 459 1.73 13.33 -20.10
CA TRP A 459 1.75 12.24 -19.13
C TRP A 459 2.86 11.19 -19.37
N GLN A 460 3.85 11.51 -20.20
CA GLN A 460 5.09 10.71 -20.26
C GLN A 460 5.83 10.79 -18.93
N PHE A 461 6.40 9.67 -18.48
CA PHE A 461 7.23 9.64 -17.28
C PHE A 461 8.42 10.60 -17.35
N LYS A 462 8.90 10.90 -18.57
CA LYS A 462 9.88 11.97 -18.84
C LYS A 462 9.46 13.34 -18.27
N ASN A 463 8.17 13.66 -18.30
CA ASN A 463 7.65 14.92 -17.78
C ASN A 463 7.33 14.84 -16.29
N VAL A 464 6.89 13.68 -15.82
CA VAL A 464 6.56 13.41 -14.42
C VAL A 464 7.83 13.42 -13.56
N ARG A 465 8.89 12.74 -14.00
CA ARG A 465 10.14 12.60 -13.27
C ARG A 465 10.85 13.94 -13.06
N VAL A 466 11.28 14.20 -11.83
CA VAL A 466 12.17 15.32 -11.50
C VAL A 466 13.63 14.83 -11.61
N ILE A 467 14.40 15.46 -12.50
CA ILE A 467 15.81 15.11 -12.78
C ILE A 467 16.73 16.04 -11.99
#